data_AF-A0A7S0AVA1-F1
#
_entry.id   AF-A0A7S0AVA1-F1
#
_cell.length_a   1.000
_cell.length_b   1.000
_cell.length_c   1.000
_cell.angle_alpha   90.00
_cell.angle_beta   90.00
_cell.angle_gamma   90.00
#
_symmetry.space_group_name_H-M   'P 1'
#
loop_
_entity.id
_entity.type
_entity.pdbx_description
1 polymer ?
#
loop_
_entity_poly.entity_id
_entity_poly.type
_entity_poly.pdbx_seq_one_letter_code
_entity_poly.pdbx_strand_id
1 'polypeptide(L)'
;MGNKCCGERKKRSELQLKVLVEALCHRKFKEPAQPIGAAGGTASFYRLLPEEWERSDEEWLGKDLCHAFDELEFYEAAKGLRDKPGWELLNYMIEYAGSLKDFPVQWSEDEVHTLDLLVMRSLVEGLEKPRLLDLKIGSKTSAANWKGKSAVASWRQGLLDSFTNSASEGLRLEGFMNPPHWIESEDPLHDVGGGELWARGRVKKARRFYFQRMATSEVLAALTDFRAADEEDDGKNEQRLWPAECAELALLAIVRDLGQILRACRALPVPQKWIGSSV
;
A
#
# COMPACT_ATOMS: atom_id res chain seq x y z
N MET A 1 28.34 -13.34 0.89
CA MET A 1 27.32 -14.42 0.98
C MET A 1 25.95 -13.78 0.86
N GLY A 2 25.12 -13.86 -0.20
CA GLY A 2 25.24 -14.38 -1.55
C GLY A 2 23.95 -13.97 -2.31
N ASN A 3 24.06 -13.16 -3.36
CA ASN A 3 22.95 -12.70 -4.22
C ASN A 3 22.43 -13.79 -5.19
N LYS A 4 22.78 -15.06 -4.98
CA LYS A 4 22.41 -16.17 -5.88
C LYS A 4 20.90 -16.47 -5.92
N CYS A 5 20.13 -16.06 -4.90
CA CYS A 5 18.69 -16.34 -4.84
C CYS A 5 17.85 -15.52 -5.84
N CYS A 6 18.30 -14.32 -6.24
CA CYS A 6 17.59 -13.51 -7.25
C CYS A 6 17.73 -14.08 -8.67
N GLY A 7 18.90 -14.61 -9.03
CA GLY A 7 19.18 -15.05 -10.41
C GLY A 7 18.35 -16.25 -10.88
N GLU A 8 18.09 -17.22 -10.00
CA GLU A 8 17.29 -18.40 -10.34
C GLU A 8 15.78 -18.12 -10.38
N ARG A 9 15.27 -17.23 -9.52
CA ARG A 9 13.88 -16.74 -9.63
C ARG A 9 13.67 -16.00 -10.95
N LYS A 10 14.65 -15.17 -11.34
CA LYS A 10 14.62 -14.38 -12.58
C LYS A 10 14.53 -15.26 -13.83
N LYS A 11 15.30 -16.35 -13.91
CA LYS A 11 15.24 -17.29 -15.05
C LYS A 11 13.90 -18.03 -15.18
N ARG A 12 13.26 -18.38 -14.06
CA ARG A 12 11.97 -19.10 -14.07
C ARG A 12 10.80 -18.18 -14.43
N SER A 13 10.83 -16.93 -13.96
CA SER A 13 9.83 -15.93 -14.32
C SER A 13 9.98 -15.47 -15.78
N GLU A 14 11.20 -15.28 -16.28
CA GLU A 14 11.46 -14.88 -17.68
C GLU A 14 10.87 -15.85 -18.72
N LEU A 15 10.86 -17.17 -18.43
CA LEU A 15 10.29 -18.17 -19.34
C LEU A 15 8.74 -18.19 -19.32
N GLN A 16 8.12 -17.85 -18.19
CA GLN A 16 6.66 -17.79 -18.04
C GLN A 16 6.07 -16.46 -18.50
N LEU A 17 6.84 -15.37 -18.40
CA LEU A 17 6.42 -13.99 -18.74
C LEU A 17 6.34 -13.69 -20.24
N LYS A 18 7.02 -14.46 -21.10
CA LYS A 18 7.06 -14.20 -22.55
C LYS A 18 5.70 -14.33 -23.26
N VAL A 19 4.64 -14.80 -22.59
CA VAL A 19 3.42 -15.21 -23.28
C VAL A 19 2.19 -14.34 -22.97
N LEU A 20 2.15 -13.52 -21.91
CA LEU A 20 0.85 -12.98 -21.45
C LEU A 20 0.80 -11.53 -20.92
N VAL A 21 1.90 -10.79 -20.84
CA VAL A 21 1.85 -9.42 -20.28
C VAL A 21 1.82 -8.39 -21.39
N GLU A 22 0.71 -7.67 -21.50
CA GLU A 22 0.56 -6.52 -22.37
C GLU A 22 1.40 -5.37 -21.79
N ALA A 23 2.58 -5.15 -22.37
CA ALA A 23 3.43 -4.03 -21.99
C ALA A 23 2.76 -2.71 -22.40
N LEU A 24 2.68 -1.77 -21.48
CA LEU A 24 2.24 -0.42 -21.80
C LEU A 24 3.25 0.26 -22.72
N CYS A 25 2.75 1.07 -23.65
CA CYS A 25 3.61 1.91 -24.47
C CYS A 25 4.27 2.99 -23.61
N HIS A 26 5.60 3.09 -23.68
CA HIS A 26 6.39 4.08 -22.93
C HIS A 26 5.95 5.52 -23.21
N ARG A 27 5.55 5.80 -24.45
CA ARG A 27 5.07 7.12 -24.93
C ARG A 27 3.83 7.65 -24.21
N LYS A 28 3.25 6.88 -23.28
CA LYS A 28 2.17 7.37 -22.43
C LYS A 28 2.66 8.20 -21.25
N PHE A 29 3.93 8.06 -20.85
CA PHE A 29 4.46 8.69 -19.63
C PHE A 29 5.78 9.42 -19.89
N LYS A 30 5.97 10.54 -19.21
CA LYS A 30 7.21 11.33 -19.22
C LYS A 30 8.34 10.55 -18.58
N GLU A 31 9.51 10.64 -19.20
CA GLU A 31 10.76 10.02 -18.74
C GLU A 31 11.76 11.11 -18.27
N PRO A 32 12.56 10.86 -17.23
CA PRO A 32 12.51 9.70 -16.33
C PRO A 32 11.44 9.84 -15.25
N ALA A 33 10.90 8.71 -14.78
CA ALA A 33 9.98 8.70 -13.64
C ALA A 33 10.70 9.14 -12.35
N GLN A 34 10.01 9.89 -11.50
CA GLN A 34 10.61 10.46 -10.29
C GLN A 34 10.33 9.59 -9.06
N PRO A 35 11.31 9.30 -8.19
CA PRO A 35 11.08 8.49 -7.01
C PRO A 35 10.14 9.23 -6.05
N ILE A 36 9.19 8.49 -5.48
CA ILE A 36 8.32 9.01 -4.43
C ILE A 36 8.95 8.66 -3.09
N GLY A 37 9.03 9.64 -2.19
CA GLY A 37 9.52 9.44 -0.83
C GLY A 37 8.86 8.21 -0.20
N ALA A 38 9.66 7.33 0.39
CA ALA A 38 9.23 5.99 0.77
C ALA A 38 8.00 5.99 1.70
N ALA A 39 6.83 5.64 1.16
CA ALA A 39 5.58 5.43 1.89
C ALA A 39 5.60 4.12 2.71
N GLY A 40 6.57 3.99 3.62
CA GLY A 40 6.55 2.97 4.67
C GLY A 40 6.92 1.53 4.29
N GLY A 41 6.93 1.15 2.99
CA GLY A 41 7.13 -0.23 2.52
C GLY A 41 8.58 -0.68 2.23
N THR A 42 8.70 -1.89 1.67
CA THR A 42 9.94 -2.46 1.08
C THR A 42 10.05 -2.23 -0.43
N ALA A 43 8.95 -1.88 -1.09
CA ALA A 43 8.93 -1.59 -2.53
C ALA A 43 9.16 -0.09 -2.76
N SER A 44 9.96 0.24 -3.77
CA SER A 44 10.13 1.60 -4.27
C SER A 44 8.97 1.95 -5.20
N PHE A 45 8.48 3.19 -5.08
CA PHE A 45 7.44 3.75 -5.94
C PHE A 45 8.00 4.96 -6.69
N TYR A 46 7.50 5.15 -7.91
CA TYR A 46 7.90 6.20 -8.83
C TYR A 46 6.64 6.91 -9.34
N ARG A 47 6.67 8.23 -9.43
CA ARG A 47 5.61 9.03 -10.03
C ARG A 47 5.70 8.93 -11.55
N LEU A 48 4.61 8.54 -12.18
CA LEU A 48 4.45 8.46 -13.62
C LEU A 48 3.53 9.58 -14.08
N LEU A 49 4.10 10.56 -14.78
CA LEU A 49 3.34 11.70 -15.32
C LEU A 49 2.95 11.39 -16.77
N PRO A 50 1.68 11.48 -17.18
CA PRO A 50 1.31 11.28 -18.58
C PRO A 50 2.02 12.26 -19.55
N GLU A 51 2.33 11.82 -20.77
CA GLU A 51 2.86 12.71 -21.84
C GLU A 51 1.79 13.69 -22.34
N GLU A 52 0.58 13.19 -22.61
CA GLU A 52 -0.56 13.97 -23.10
C GLU A 52 -1.34 14.55 -21.91
N TRP A 53 -1.22 15.86 -21.72
CA TRP A 53 -1.79 16.62 -20.59
C TRP A 53 -3.32 16.76 -20.58
N GLU A 54 -4.05 16.16 -21.52
CA GLU A 54 -5.49 16.43 -21.68
C GLU A 54 -6.37 15.93 -20.52
N ARG A 55 -5.81 15.09 -19.64
CA ARG A 55 -6.38 14.81 -18.31
C ARG A 55 -5.36 15.16 -17.23
N SER A 56 -5.34 16.43 -16.82
CA SER A 56 -4.37 16.98 -15.86
C SER A 56 -4.41 16.32 -14.48
N ASP A 57 -5.46 15.56 -14.20
CA ASP A 57 -5.77 15.12 -12.84
C ASP A 57 -5.43 13.63 -12.62
N GLU A 58 -4.95 12.91 -13.64
CA GLU A 58 -4.61 11.49 -13.51
C GLU A 58 -3.12 11.28 -13.07
N GLU A 59 -2.89 11.00 -11.78
CA GLU A 59 -1.60 10.61 -11.21
C GLU A 59 -1.46 9.09 -11.16
N TRP A 60 -0.44 8.58 -11.86
CA TRP A 60 -0.08 7.16 -11.88
C TRP A 60 1.21 6.90 -11.09
N LEU A 61 1.30 5.70 -10.54
CA LEU A 61 2.42 5.19 -9.75
C LEU A 61 3.05 3.99 -10.44
N GLY A 62 4.37 4.01 -10.60
CA GLY A 62 5.17 2.86 -11.00
C GLY A 62 5.76 2.18 -9.77
N LYS A 63 5.45 0.92 -9.55
CA LYS A 63 6.04 0.10 -8.47
C LYS A 63 7.08 -0.85 -9.04
N ASP A 64 8.27 -0.87 -8.47
CA ASP A 64 9.36 -1.76 -8.94
C ASP A 64 8.97 -3.24 -8.88
N LEU A 65 9.04 -3.91 -10.03
CA LEU A 65 8.69 -5.33 -10.21
C LEU A 65 9.75 -6.30 -9.67
N CYS A 66 10.98 -5.86 -9.40
CA CYS A 66 12.05 -6.73 -8.86
C CYS A 66 11.61 -7.49 -7.60
N HIS A 67 10.66 -6.92 -6.85
CA HIS A 67 10.10 -7.51 -5.63
C HIS A 67 8.60 -7.85 -5.72
N ALA A 68 7.97 -7.65 -6.88
CA ALA A 68 6.52 -7.73 -7.07
C ALA A 68 6.08 -8.63 -8.25
N PHE A 69 6.93 -9.54 -8.74
CA PHE A 69 6.56 -10.45 -9.83
C PHE A 69 5.27 -11.24 -9.58
N ASP A 70 5.11 -11.81 -8.40
CA ASP A 70 3.89 -12.55 -8.06
C ASP A 70 2.65 -11.63 -7.97
N GLU A 71 2.84 -10.32 -7.82
CA GLU A 71 1.77 -9.32 -7.80
C GLU A 71 1.34 -8.96 -9.22
N LEU A 72 2.29 -8.86 -10.16
CA LEU A 72 1.98 -8.72 -11.59
C LEU A 72 1.10 -9.87 -12.10
N GLU A 73 1.48 -11.12 -11.83
CA GLU A 73 0.68 -12.29 -12.21
C GLU A 73 -0.74 -12.23 -11.62
N PHE A 74 -0.85 -11.75 -10.38
CA PHE A 74 -2.14 -11.58 -9.71
C PHE A 74 -3.01 -10.51 -10.37
N TYR A 75 -2.46 -9.34 -10.70
CA TYR A 75 -3.19 -8.26 -11.38
C TYR A 75 -3.63 -8.66 -12.79
N GLU A 76 -2.78 -9.36 -13.56
CA GLU A 76 -3.15 -9.87 -14.89
C GLU A 76 -4.28 -10.91 -14.81
N ALA A 77 -4.19 -11.84 -13.85
CA ALA A 77 -5.27 -12.80 -13.61
C ALA A 77 -6.56 -12.09 -13.17
N ALA A 78 -6.47 -11.08 -12.29
CA ALA A 78 -7.61 -10.31 -11.83
C ALA A 78 -8.28 -9.53 -12.97
N LYS A 79 -7.51 -8.93 -13.88
CA LYS A 79 -8.00 -8.23 -15.08
C LYS A 79 -8.91 -9.14 -15.92
N GLY A 80 -8.52 -10.40 -16.11
CA GLY A 80 -9.31 -11.40 -16.85
C GLY A 80 -10.53 -11.98 -16.11
N LEU A 81 -10.71 -11.64 -14.82
CA LEU A 81 -11.81 -12.12 -13.97
C LEU A 81 -12.78 -11.01 -13.55
N ARG A 82 -12.36 -9.74 -13.58
CA ARG A 82 -13.08 -8.59 -13.01
C ARG A 82 -14.54 -8.47 -13.47
N ASP A 83 -14.81 -8.73 -14.76
CA ASP A 83 -16.16 -8.60 -15.34
C ASP A 83 -17.00 -9.89 -15.23
N LYS A 84 -16.48 -10.93 -14.58
CA LYS A 84 -17.20 -12.21 -14.41
C LYS A 84 -18.06 -12.16 -13.15
N PRO A 85 -19.28 -12.75 -13.18
CA PRO A 85 -20.13 -12.82 -12.00
C PRO A 85 -19.44 -13.47 -10.80
N GLY A 86 -19.60 -12.87 -9.61
CA GLY A 86 -18.99 -13.35 -8.36
C GLY A 86 -17.55 -12.87 -8.13
N TRP A 87 -16.96 -12.10 -9.04
CA TRP A 87 -15.61 -11.54 -8.89
C TRP A 87 -15.60 -10.04 -8.55
N GLU A 88 -16.71 -9.51 -8.03
CA GLU A 88 -16.88 -8.09 -7.72
C GLU A 88 -15.86 -7.58 -6.69
N LEU A 89 -15.26 -8.47 -5.90
CA LEU A 89 -14.19 -8.12 -4.96
C LEU A 89 -12.99 -7.47 -5.67
N LEU A 90 -12.72 -7.86 -6.92
CA LEU A 90 -11.60 -7.34 -7.71
C LEU A 90 -11.80 -5.88 -8.13
N ASN A 91 -13.01 -5.32 -7.96
CA ASN A 91 -13.29 -3.90 -8.19
C ASN A 91 -12.75 -3.00 -7.06
N TYR A 92 -12.44 -3.58 -5.90
CA TYR A 92 -11.82 -2.86 -4.78
C TYR A 92 -10.28 -2.88 -4.82
N MET A 93 -9.70 -3.54 -5.82
CA MET A 93 -8.26 -3.46 -6.07
C MET A 93 -7.92 -2.11 -6.68
N ILE A 94 -6.73 -1.60 -6.35
CA ILE A 94 -6.17 -0.41 -7.00
C ILE A 94 -6.18 -0.62 -8.51
N GLU A 95 -6.58 0.43 -9.24
CA GLU A 95 -6.63 0.38 -10.69
C GLU A 95 -5.23 0.11 -11.26
N TYR A 96 -5.16 -0.88 -12.16
CA TYR A 96 -3.94 -1.40 -12.77
C TYR A 96 -3.99 -1.17 -14.27
N ALA A 97 -3.01 -0.43 -14.79
CA ALA A 97 -2.95 -0.10 -16.22
C ALA A 97 -2.13 -1.12 -17.03
N GLY A 98 -1.19 -1.83 -16.41
CA GLY A 98 -0.24 -2.68 -17.09
C GLY A 98 1.16 -2.61 -16.48
N SER A 99 2.17 -3.11 -17.22
CA SER A 99 3.57 -2.98 -16.82
C SER A 99 4.39 -2.21 -17.87
N LEU A 100 5.40 -1.48 -17.40
CA LEU A 100 6.44 -0.87 -18.23
C LEU A 100 7.72 -1.70 -18.10
N LYS A 101 8.48 -1.83 -19.19
CA LYS A 101 9.68 -2.66 -19.26
C LYS A 101 10.90 -1.81 -19.50
N ASP A 102 11.97 -2.01 -18.72
CA ASP A 102 13.19 -1.21 -18.83
C ASP A 102 12.91 0.32 -18.85
N PHE A 103 11.94 0.78 -18.05
CA PHE A 103 11.50 2.18 -18.03
C PHE A 103 12.51 3.06 -17.29
N PRO A 104 12.90 4.24 -17.83
CA PRO A 104 13.84 5.14 -17.17
C PRO A 104 13.29 5.71 -15.86
N VAL A 105 14.05 5.56 -14.78
CA VAL A 105 13.74 6.10 -13.45
C VAL A 105 14.91 6.93 -12.93
N GLN A 106 14.61 8.07 -12.31
CA GLN A 106 15.61 8.87 -11.61
C GLN A 106 15.98 8.14 -10.30
N TRP A 107 17.26 7.83 -10.12
CA TRP A 107 17.75 7.16 -8.91
C TRP A 107 18.44 8.13 -7.94
N SER A 108 19.25 9.04 -8.48
CA SER A 108 19.88 10.18 -7.79
C SER A 108 19.89 11.39 -8.73
N GLU A 109 20.37 12.57 -8.31
CA GLU A 109 20.37 13.77 -9.18
C GLU A 109 21.04 13.55 -10.54
N ASP A 110 22.10 12.73 -10.60
CA ASP A 110 22.90 12.50 -11.80
C ASP A 110 22.73 11.09 -12.41
N GLU A 111 21.92 10.23 -11.80
CA GLU A 111 21.85 8.80 -12.15
C GLU A 111 20.45 8.36 -12.55
N VAL A 112 20.34 7.83 -13.77
CA VAL A 112 19.11 7.23 -14.32
C VAL A 112 19.31 5.74 -14.49
N HIS A 113 18.40 4.95 -13.93
CA HIS A 113 18.37 3.49 -14.06
C HIS A 113 17.19 3.09 -14.94
N THR A 114 17.18 1.86 -15.43
CA THR A 114 16.00 1.26 -16.07
C THR A 114 15.40 0.20 -15.16
N LEU A 115 14.08 0.27 -14.95
CA LEU A 115 13.36 -0.69 -14.12
C LEU A 115 12.11 -1.20 -14.83
N ASP A 116 11.72 -2.42 -14.50
CA ASP A 116 10.39 -2.94 -14.80
C ASP A 116 9.40 -2.40 -13.76
N LEU A 117 8.35 -1.70 -14.19
CA LEU A 117 7.38 -1.05 -13.30
C LEU A 117 5.98 -1.65 -13.46
N LEU A 118 5.30 -1.92 -12.34
CA LEU A 118 3.87 -2.18 -12.26
C LEU A 118 3.15 -0.82 -12.19
N VAL A 119 2.28 -0.52 -13.16
CA VAL A 119 1.61 0.79 -13.26
C VAL A 119 0.24 0.74 -12.59
N MET A 120 0.07 1.56 -11.55
CA MET A 120 -1.11 1.59 -10.69
C MET A 120 -1.61 3.02 -10.50
N ARG A 121 -2.90 3.23 -10.30
CA ARG A 121 -3.45 4.56 -10.00
C ARG A 121 -3.03 5.04 -8.61
N SER A 122 -2.76 6.33 -8.48
CA SER A 122 -2.50 6.96 -7.17
C SER A 122 -3.77 6.98 -6.33
N LEU A 123 -3.69 6.51 -5.09
CA LEU A 123 -4.81 6.59 -4.13
C LEU A 123 -4.98 7.98 -3.51
N VAL A 124 -4.01 8.86 -3.73
CA VAL A 124 -3.96 10.20 -3.13
C VAL A 124 -4.09 11.30 -4.17
N GLU A 125 -4.42 10.92 -5.40
CA GLU A 125 -4.69 11.81 -6.52
C GLU A 125 -5.75 12.86 -6.15
N GLY A 126 -5.45 14.13 -6.42
CA GLY A 126 -6.36 15.25 -6.15
C GLY A 126 -6.56 15.58 -4.67
N LEU A 127 -5.89 14.86 -3.74
CA LEU A 127 -5.96 15.14 -2.30
C LEU A 127 -4.81 16.05 -1.88
N GLU A 128 -5.13 17.17 -1.24
CA GLU A 128 -4.12 18.10 -0.71
C GLU A 128 -3.37 17.47 0.49
N LYS A 129 -4.13 16.87 1.42
CA LYS A 129 -3.62 16.24 2.65
C LYS A 129 -4.23 14.86 2.83
N PRO A 130 -3.82 13.87 2.02
CA PRO A 130 -4.36 12.52 2.09
C PRO A 130 -4.07 11.89 3.44
N ARG A 131 -5.08 11.29 4.06
CA ARG A 131 -4.88 10.44 5.24
C ARG A 131 -5.18 9.01 4.85
N LEU A 132 -4.20 8.12 5.01
CA LEU A 132 -4.28 6.74 4.53
C LEU A 132 -3.77 5.76 5.59
N LEU A 133 -4.54 4.69 5.81
CA LEU A 133 -4.14 3.55 6.63
C LEU A 133 -3.69 2.40 5.73
N ASP A 134 -2.67 1.67 6.18
CA ASP A 134 -2.31 0.37 5.63
C ASP A 134 -2.69 -0.70 6.67
N LEU A 135 -3.93 -1.21 6.58
CA LEU A 135 -4.44 -2.24 7.48
C LEU A 135 -4.24 -3.62 6.89
N LYS A 136 -3.27 -4.36 7.40
CA LYS A 136 -3.08 -5.76 6.99
C LYS A 136 -4.16 -6.63 7.62
N ILE A 137 -4.92 -7.33 6.77
CA ILE A 137 -6.03 -8.18 7.19
C ILE A 137 -5.59 -9.64 7.34
N GLY A 138 -6.13 -10.31 8.35
CA GLY A 138 -5.99 -11.73 8.62
C GLY A 138 -5.25 -12.03 9.92
N SER A 139 -5.72 -13.04 10.64
CA SER A 139 -5.08 -13.53 11.87
C SER A 139 -3.75 -14.25 11.65
N LYS A 140 -3.41 -14.54 10.38
CA LYS A 140 -2.13 -15.13 9.97
C LYS A 140 -1.63 -14.40 8.74
N THR A 141 -0.48 -13.73 8.87
CA THR A 141 0.11 -12.94 7.78
C THR A 141 1.19 -13.69 6.99
N SER A 142 1.45 -14.95 7.37
CA SER A 142 2.30 -15.87 6.64
C SER A 142 1.71 -17.27 6.59
N ALA A 143 2.04 -18.00 5.53
CA ALA A 143 1.81 -19.44 5.46
C ALA A 143 3.10 -20.13 5.00
N ALA A 144 3.38 -21.28 5.60
CA ALA A 144 4.47 -22.15 5.14
C ALA A 144 4.22 -22.55 3.67
N ASN A 145 5.28 -22.64 2.89
CA ASN A 145 5.25 -22.95 1.45
C ASN A 145 4.54 -21.89 0.58
N TRP A 146 4.08 -20.77 1.15
CA TRP A 146 3.56 -19.66 0.36
C TRP A 146 4.72 -18.87 -0.26
N LYS A 147 4.76 -18.81 -1.60
CA LYS A 147 5.78 -18.05 -2.36
C LYS A 147 7.22 -18.39 -1.95
N GLY A 148 7.48 -19.67 -1.67
CA GLY A 148 8.80 -20.16 -1.27
C GLY A 148 9.24 -19.73 0.14
N LYS A 149 8.34 -19.23 1.00
CA LYS A 149 8.65 -18.98 2.41
C LYS A 149 8.91 -20.30 3.13
N SER A 150 10.07 -20.40 3.77
CA SER A 150 10.44 -21.58 4.56
C SER A 150 9.54 -21.75 5.79
N ALA A 151 9.40 -22.98 6.26
CA ALA A 151 8.64 -23.28 7.48
C ALA A 151 9.15 -22.49 8.70
N VAL A 152 10.48 -22.36 8.84
CA VAL A 152 11.12 -21.60 9.93
C VAL A 152 10.78 -20.11 9.85
N ALA A 153 10.80 -19.52 8.65
CA ALA A 153 10.42 -18.13 8.47
C ALA A 153 8.94 -17.90 8.80
N SER A 154 8.06 -18.82 8.41
CA SER A 154 6.64 -18.76 8.75
C SER A 154 6.40 -18.92 10.26
N TRP A 155 7.14 -19.79 10.94
CA TRP A 155 7.05 -19.95 12.40
C TRP A 155 7.50 -18.68 13.14
N ARG A 156 8.63 -18.09 12.75
CA ARG A 156 9.09 -16.81 13.32
C ARG A 156 8.07 -15.69 13.11
N GLN A 157 7.47 -15.61 11.93
CA GLN A 157 6.41 -14.64 11.66
C GLN A 157 5.17 -14.93 12.49
N GLY A 158 4.80 -16.20 12.70
CA GLY A 158 3.70 -16.58 13.59
C GLY A 158 3.91 -16.13 15.03
N LEU A 159 5.15 -16.19 15.54
CA LEU A 159 5.49 -15.62 16.84
C LEU A 159 5.32 -14.10 16.84
N LEU A 160 5.80 -13.39 15.82
CA LEU A 160 5.60 -11.93 15.72
C LEU A 160 4.11 -11.58 15.68
N ASP A 161 3.32 -12.30 14.88
CA ASP A 161 1.88 -12.10 14.74
C ASP A 161 1.16 -12.23 16.10
N SER A 162 1.65 -13.09 17.00
CA SER A 162 1.10 -13.23 18.37
C SER A 162 1.34 -12.04 19.30
N PHE A 163 2.29 -11.17 18.96
CA PHE A 163 2.57 -9.93 19.69
C PHE A 163 1.93 -8.70 19.04
N THR A 164 1.11 -8.91 18.01
CA THR A 164 0.38 -7.83 17.30
C THR A 164 -1.12 -8.05 17.41
N ASN A 165 -1.89 -7.01 17.10
CA ASN A 165 -3.36 -7.09 17.14
C ASN A 165 -3.95 -8.05 16.09
N SER A 166 -3.13 -8.57 15.17
CA SER A 166 -3.57 -9.62 14.25
C SER A 166 -4.12 -10.85 14.98
N ALA A 167 -3.57 -11.21 16.14
CA ALA A 167 -4.03 -12.38 16.89
C ALA A 167 -5.39 -12.17 17.58
N SER A 168 -5.64 -10.98 18.11
CA SER A 168 -6.86 -10.64 18.87
C SER A 168 -7.98 -10.10 17.99
N GLU A 169 -7.65 -9.23 17.04
CA GLU A 169 -8.61 -8.45 16.24
C GLU A 169 -8.66 -8.91 14.78
N GLY A 170 -7.74 -9.79 14.35
CA GLY A 170 -7.70 -10.30 12.98
C GLY A 170 -7.16 -9.28 11.96
N LEU A 171 -6.59 -8.16 12.41
CA LEU A 171 -5.93 -7.15 11.56
C LEU A 171 -4.80 -6.43 12.31
N ARG A 172 -3.95 -5.68 11.61
CA ARG A 172 -3.00 -4.74 12.23
C ARG A 172 -2.66 -3.57 11.33
N LEU A 173 -2.29 -2.45 11.93
CA LEU A 173 -1.78 -1.28 11.21
C LEU A 173 -0.30 -1.46 10.86
N GLU A 174 0.04 -1.40 9.57
CA GLU A 174 1.43 -1.48 9.06
C GLU A 174 2.00 -0.08 8.78
N GLY A 175 1.15 0.90 8.49
CA GLY A 175 1.52 2.27 8.20
C GLY A 175 0.33 3.23 8.30
N PHE A 176 0.63 4.49 8.63
CA PHE A 176 -0.36 5.56 8.75
C PHE A 176 0.24 6.82 8.11
N MET A 177 -0.30 7.22 6.97
CA MET A 177 0.06 8.45 6.27
C MET A 177 -0.72 9.62 6.86
N ASN A 178 -0.01 10.71 7.19
CA ASN A 178 -0.56 11.92 7.81
C ASN A 178 -1.47 11.63 9.03
N PRO A 179 -0.94 10.94 10.05
CA PRO A 179 -1.68 10.70 11.29
C PRO A 179 -1.94 12.02 12.02
N PRO A 180 -2.95 12.09 12.91
CA PRO A 180 -3.19 13.28 13.71
C PRO A 180 -2.00 13.58 14.64
N HIS A 181 -1.82 14.85 15.01
CA HIS A 181 -0.66 15.31 15.78
C HIS A 181 -0.43 14.56 17.09
N TRP A 182 -1.47 14.11 17.78
CA TRP A 182 -1.30 13.37 19.03
C TRP A 182 -0.66 11.97 18.81
N ILE A 183 -0.90 11.33 17.66
CA ILE A 183 -0.20 10.10 17.27
C ILE A 183 1.25 10.41 16.90
N GLU A 184 1.51 11.58 16.30
CA GLU A 184 2.87 12.01 15.97
C GLU A 184 3.68 12.35 17.21
N SER A 185 3.05 12.91 18.24
CA SER A 185 3.71 13.26 19.50
C SER A 185 3.98 12.04 20.39
N GLU A 186 3.29 10.92 20.16
CA GLU A 186 3.58 9.64 20.81
C GLU A 186 4.81 8.95 20.16
N ASP A 187 5.99 9.57 20.26
CA ASP A 187 7.24 8.93 19.86
C ASP A 187 7.53 7.75 20.82
N PRO A 188 7.50 6.48 20.34
CA PRO A 188 7.77 5.32 21.20
C PRO A 188 9.21 5.29 21.73
N LEU A 189 10.09 6.17 21.24
CA LEU A 189 11.46 6.33 21.69
C LEU A 189 11.68 7.58 22.56
N HIS A 190 10.63 8.35 22.86
CA HIS A 190 10.74 9.57 23.64
C HIS A 190 11.45 9.33 25.00
N ASP A 191 11.05 8.27 25.71
CA ASP A 191 11.61 7.91 27.03
C ASP A 191 13.05 7.39 26.99
N VAL A 192 13.58 7.05 25.81
CA VAL A 192 14.97 6.59 25.59
C VAL A 192 15.82 7.61 24.84
N GLY A 193 15.48 8.90 25.01
CA GLY A 193 16.23 10.03 24.47
C GLY A 193 15.80 10.51 23.08
N GLY A 194 14.62 10.09 22.62
CA GLY A 194 13.97 10.57 21.39
C GLY A 194 14.57 10.01 20.10
N GLY A 195 13.82 10.07 19.00
CA GLY A 195 14.22 9.53 17.70
C GLY A 195 15.54 10.07 17.12
N GLU A 196 16.00 11.26 17.54
CA GLU A 196 17.23 11.90 17.03
C GLU A 196 18.51 11.12 17.38
N LEU A 197 18.53 10.44 18.53
CA LEU A 197 19.69 9.65 18.98
C LEU A 197 19.79 8.29 18.28
N TRP A 198 18.77 7.89 17.52
CA TRP A 198 18.68 6.56 16.92
C TRP A 198 18.78 6.62 15.40
N ALA A 199 19.40 5.60 14.81
CA ALA A 199 19.40 5.44 13.36
C ALA A 199 17.95 5.38 12.84
N ARG A 200 17.66 6.10 11.74
CA ARG A 200 16.32 6.19 11.12
C ARG A 200 15.59 4.84 10.99
N GLY A 201 16.34 3.77 10.66
CA GLY A 201 15.78 2.41 10.56
C GLY A 201 15.22 1.86 11.88
N ARG A 202 15.82 2.20 13.02
CA ARG A 202 15.31 1.79 14.36
C ARG A 202 14.06 2.57 14.73
N VAL A 203 14.05 3.88 14.49
CA VAL A 203 12.86 4.74 14.69
C VAL A 203 11.68 4.20 13.88
N LYS A 204 11.88 3.92 12.59
CA LYS A 204 10.85 3.32 11.72
C LYS A 204 10.34 1.98 12.26
N LYS A 205 11.24 1.13 12.78
CA LYS A 205 10.86 -0.17 13.36
C LYS A 205 10.07 -0.01 14.67
N ALA A 206 10.47 0.90 15.54
CA ALA A 206 9.77 1.20 16.79
C ALA A 206 8.36 1.75 16.51
N ARG A 207 8.23 2.72 15.60
CA ARG A 207 6.95 3.27 15.18
C ARG A 207 6.03 2.21 14.56
N ARG A 208 6.57 1.33 13.70
CA ARG A 208 5.82 0.20 13.18
C ARG A 208 5.34 -0.73 14.29
N PHE A 209 6.20 -1.06 15.26
CA PHE A 209 5.81 -1.92 16.37
C PHE A 209 4.70 -1.30 17.24
N TYR A 210 4.77 0.01 17.48
CA TYR A 210 3.71 0.77 18.14
C TYR A 210 2.39 0.68 17.35
N PHE A 211 2.39 0.98 16.05
CA PHE A 211 1.19 0.86 15.20
C PHE A 211 0.61 -0.56 15.17
N GLN A 212 1.45 -1.58 15.08
CA GLN A 212 0.98 -2.98 15.03
C GLN A 212 0.32 -3.46 16.34
N ARG A 213 0.44 -2.69 17.43
CA ARG A 213 -0.15 -2.96 18.75
C ARG A 213 -1.30 -2.02 19.11
N MET A 214 -1.53 -0.98 18.31
CA MET A 214 -2.61 -0.02 18.51
C MET A 214 -3.96 -0.68 18.27
N ALA A 215 -4.87 -0.61 19.24
CA ALA A 215 -6.19 -1.24 19.14
C ALA A 215 -6.95 -0.69 17.92
N THR A 216 -7.74 -1.53 17.24
CA THR A 216 -8.49 -1.08 16.05
C THR A 216 -9.36 0.16 16.36
N SER A 217 -9.93 0.25 17.56
CA SER A 217 -10.69 1.44 18.00
C SER A 217 -9.85 2.71 18.06
N GLU A 218 -8.59 2.62 18.50
CA GLU A 218 -7.66 3.75 18.55
C GLU A 218 -7.24 4.17 17.14
N VAL A 219 -6.96 3.19 16.27
CA VAL A 219 -6.64 3.45 14.85
C VAL A 219 -7.79 4.17 14.15
N LEU A 220 -9.04 3.71 14.36
CA LEU A 220 -10.21 4.35 13.77
C LEU A 220 -10.46 5.73 14.35
N ALA A 221 -10.33 5.90 15.67
CA ALA A 221 -10.44 7.22 16.31
C ALA A 221 -9.42 8.22 15.74
N ALA A 222 -8.18 7.78 15.51
CA ALA A 222 -7.14 8.58 14.90
C ALA A 222 -7.42 8.90 13.42
N LEU A 223 -7.92 7.93 12.65
CA LEU A 223 -8.30 8.15 11.25
C LEU A 223 -9.36 9.25 11.14
N THR A 224 -10.33 9.23 12.05
CA THR A 224 -11.49 10.15 12.05
C THR A 224 -11.24 11.43 12.82
N ASP A 225 -10.02 11.71 13.24
CA ASP A 225 -9.68 12.93 13.97
C ASP A 225 -9.46 14.10 13.00
N PHE A 226 -10.53 14.88 12.75
CA PHE A 226 -10.52 16.03 11.87
C PHE A 226 -10.28 17.37 12.60
N ARG A 227 -9.91 17.37 13.88
CA ARG A 227 -9.74 18.62 14.65
C ARG A 227 -8.69 19.56 14.07
N ALA A 228 -7.60 19.01 13.53
CA ALA A 228 -6.54 19.79 12.89
C ALA A 228 -6.97 20.43 11.55
N ALA A 229 -8.04 19.94 10.92
CA ALA A 229 -8.50 20.53 9.67
C ALA A 229 -8.98 21.98 9.86
N ASP A 230 -9.44 22.34 11.07
CA ASP A 230 -9.97 23.69 11.39
C ASP A 230 -8.87 24.74 11.50
N GLU A 231 -7.62 24.36 11.78
CA GLU A 231 -6.53 25.31 12.02
C GLU A 231 -5.99 25.96 10.73
N GLU A 232 -6.30 25.39 9.57
CA GLU A 232 -5.68 25.77 8.28
C GLU A 232 -6.57 26.64 7.40
N ASP A 233 -7.81 26.89 7.81
CA ASP A 233 -8.80 27.65 7.06
C ASP A 233 -9.05 29.00 7.74
N ASP A 234 -9.07 30.06 6.96
CA ASP A 234 -9.20 31.44 7.45
C ASP A 234 -10.65 31.81 7.82
N GLY A 235 -11.53 30.80 7.90
CA GLY A 235 -12.92 30.93 8.33
C GLY A 235 -13.84 31.54 7.27
N LYS A 236 -13.41 31.61 6.00
CA LYS A 236 -14.20 32.25 4.93
C LYS A 236 -15.16 31.31 4.20
N ASN A 237 -15.06 30.00 4.43
CA ASN A 237 -15.93 29.03 3.75
C ASN A 237 -17.19 28.72 4.58
N GLU A 238 -18.30 29.42 4.31
CA GLU A 238 -19.59 29.24 5.01
C GLU A 238 -20.22 27.85 4.82
N GLN A 239 -19.76 27.05 3.85
CA GLN A 239 -20.29 25.70 3.55
C GLN A 239 -19.49 24.57 4.24
N ARG A 240 -18.68 24.92 5.23
CA ARG A 240 -17.79 23.96 5.87
C ARG A 240 -18.52 23.08 6.89
N LEU A 241 -18.22 21.79 6.83
CA LEU A 241 -18.64 20.80 7.82
C LEU A 241 -17.77 20.89 9.07
N TRP A 242 -18.37 20.66 10.23
CA TRP A 242 -17.68 20.61 11.51
C TRP A 242 -16.83 19.33 11.57
N PRO A 243 -15.73 19.29 12.34
CA PRO A 243 -14.90 18.08 12.47
C PRO A 243 -15.69 16.82 12.84
N ALA A 244 -16.72 16.96 13.66
CA ALA A 244 -17.62 15.86 14.02
C ALA A 244 -18.44 15.36 12.82
N GLU A 245 -18.97 16.26 11.99
CA GLU A 245 -19.71 15.90 10.78
C GLU A 245 -18.79 15.23 9.75
N CYS A 246 -17.57 15.74 9.58
CA CYS A 246 -16.53 15.09 8.77
C CYS A 246 -16.21 13.68 9.26
N ALA A 247 -16.05 13.50 10.58
CA ALA A 247 -15.81 12.19 11.19
C ALA A 247 -16.96 11.21 10.95
N GLU A 248 -18.20 11.66 11.12
CA GLU A 248 -19.40 10.85 10.88
C GLU A 248 -19.51 10.43 9.41
N LEU A 249 -19.30 11.35 8.46
CA LEU A 249 -19.34 11.05 7.03
C LEU A 249 -18.22 10.08 6.63
N ALA A 250 -17.01 10.26 7.15
CA ALA A 250 -15.89 9.36 6.90
C ALA A 250 -16.19 7.94 7.42
N LEU A 251 -16.70 7.82 8.66
CA LEU A 251 -17.10 6.55 9.24
C LEU A 251 -18.23 5.89 8.44
N LEU A 252 -19.24 6.65 8.03
CA LEU A 252 -20.34 6.14 7.23
C LEU A 252 -19.84 5.58 5.89
N ALA A 253 -18.94 6.29 5.21
CA ALA A 253 -18.32 5.84 3.97
C ALA A 253 -17.53 4.55 4.19
N ILE A 254 -16.69 4.49 5.22
CA ILE A 254 -15.90 3.29 5.58
C ILE A 254 -16.81 2.10 5.86
N VAL A 255 -17.85 2.26 6.68
CA VAL A 255 -18.79 1.18 7.02
C VAL A 255 -19.53 0.69 5.77
N ARG A 256 -19.98 1.62 4.93
CA ARG A 256 -20.65 1.28 3.66
C ARG A 256 -19.73 0.45 2.77
N ASP A 257 -18.50 0.91 2.56
CA ASP A 257 -17.56 0.30 1.62
C ASP A 257 -17.05 -1.04 2.14
N LEU A 258 -16.71 -1.15 3.43
CA LEU A 258 -16.41 -2.44 4.09
C LEU A 258 -17.60 -3.40 4.01
N GLY A 259 -18.82 -2.91 4.18
CA GLY A 259 -20.04 -3.71 4.03
C GLY A 259 -20.25 -4.23 2.60
N GLN A 260 -19.78 -3.51 1.58
CA GLN A 260 -19.79 -3.99 0.20
C GLN A 260 -18.65 -4.97 -0.08
N ILE A 261 -17.43 -4.70 0.41
CA ILE A 261 -16.29 -5.62 0.33
C ILE A 261 -16.64 -6.97 0.96
N LEU A 262 -17.26 -6.98 2.14
CA LEU A 262 -17.70 -8.20 2.81
C LEU A 262 -18.73 -8.98 1.99
N ARG A 263 -19.65 -8.29 1.32
CA ARG A 263 -20.62 -8.91 0.41
C ARG A 263 -19.91 -9.54 -0.79
N ALA A 264 -18.98 -8.81 -1.40
CA ALA A 264 -18.19 -9.29 -2.53
C ALA A 264 -17.32 -10.50 -2.16
N CYS A 265 -16.67 -10.48 -1.00
CA CYS A 265 -15.93 -11.64 -0.46
C CYS A 265 -16.80 -12.89 -0.32
N ARG A 266 -18.06 -12.75 0.09
CA ARG A 266 -19.01 -13.87 0.23
C ARG A 266 -19.54 -14.37 -1.11
N ALA A 267 -19.53 -13.52 -2.14
CA ALA A 267 -19.99 -13.86 -3.49
C ALA A 267 -18.94 -14.60 -4.34
N LEU A 268 -17.69 -14.70 -3.87
CA LEU A 268 -16.62 -15.38 -4.59
C LEU A 268 -17.01 -16.82 -4.96
N PRO A 269 -16.89 -17.21 -6.24
CA PRO A 269 -17.32 -18.54 -6.69
C PRO A 269 -16.41 -19.66 -6.18
N VAL A 270 -15.17 -19.31 -5.79
CA VAL A 270 -14.18 -20.24 -5.25
C VAL A 270 -13.52 -19.59 -4.05
N PRO A 271 -13.37 -20.30 -2.91
CA PRO A 271 -12.64 -19.79 -1.76
C PRO A 271 -11.24 -19.32 -2.13
N GLN A 272 -10.92 -18.06 -1.79
CA GLN A 272 -9.62 -17.46 -2.06
C GLN A 272 -8.81 -17.30 -0.77
N LYS A 273 -7.49 -17.33 -0.91
CA LYS A 273 -6.56 -17.08 0.19
C LYS A 273 -5.73 -15.82 -0.07
N TRP A 274 -6.09 -14.76 0.64
CA TRP A 274 -5.45 -13.45 0.57
C TRP A 274 -4.41 -13.34 1.69
N ILE A 275 -3.12 -13.52 1.38
CA ILE A 275 -2.07 -13.48 2.41
C ILE A 275 -1.26 -12.21 2.28
N GLY A 276 -1.27 -11.41 3.35
CA GLY A 276 -0.50 -10.17 3.42
C GLY A 276 -1.09 -9.04 2.59
N SER A 277 -2.37 -9.15 2.21
CA SER A 277 -3.16 -8.08 1.62
C SER A 277 -3.53 -7.04 2.66
N SER A 278 -3.70 -5.81 2.20
CA SER A 278 -4.14 -4.68 3.02
C SER A 278 -5.43 -4.09 2.46
N VAL A 279 -6.19 -3.45 3.35
CA VAL A 279 -7.34 -2.60 3.03
C VAL A 279 -7.03 -1.18 3.48
#